data_AF-A0A556PNW3-F1
#
_entry.id   AF-A0A556PNW3-F1
#
_cell.length_a   1.000
_cell.length_b   1.000
_cell.length_c   1.000
_cell.angle_alpha   90.00
_cell.angle_beta   90.00
_cell.angle_gamma   90.00
#
_symmetry.space_group_name_H-M   'P 1'
#
loop_
_entity.id
_entity.type
_entity.pdbx_description
1 polymer ?
#
loop_
_entity_poly.entity_id
_entity_poly.type
_entity_poly.pdbx_seq_one_letter_code
_entity_poly.pdbx_strand_id
1 'polypeptide(L)'
;MIKVLLVAPYNGLAETAKNIEVPDDIQLDTTVANLEKGVIEAKRAEEQGYDIIISRGGTASLIQESISIPVVHIDITGYDMLRVFTLISGVKSGVALVGFKNISEGSATICNILDFDVKMVTIQSSNEVQANLERLKQEGFTVVIGDVITIEVAQRLGLRGVLITSGREAIMNAIDEAKRIHHFFRRVNYRHHIYRQVLNEMPLPVMLVDEEGKVLEQNGSFAEIDPTKKLVHAESFIQLVRRVLDQQQIQWQEIKCESRIYQLQGFLVSKTEKIVGIQLNATTYNPNGQQVISMMSDPANQPLIGDSDRVHQLEEKIGHAAATDEMTCIVGEKGTGKFTVAKQIHFKRFDQTAPIVEIHGSLFTNESFTYLEEILHSLTSGTVIVKNIDLISSDVQRDLIYRLTVLSKRIKIILLQEELLETDAVSDYDDEIIYLPPLRERKKDILAFIDYFLTEMHMEKGSETVGVNDQAAQCLLQYDWKGNIPELRAVVKQLSSLANGYYIDVPDVNKVMNKLSASNNSVKPLAMEGTLKEIEKQVIQQVLTEENQNQTKAAKRLGINRSTLWRKLRDE
;
A
#
# COMPACT_ATOMS: atom_id res chain seq x y z
N MET A 1 31.09 28.43 3.58
CA MET A 1 30.86 29.66 2.81
C MET A 1 29.79 29.39 1.78
N ILE A 2 28.87 30.31 1.61
CA ILE A 2 27.83 30.30 0.57
C ILE A 2 28.50 30.76 -0.72
N LYS A 3 28.47 29.94 -1.77
CA LYS A 3 29.02 30.29 -3.08
C LYS A 3 27.98 31.01 -3.91
N VAL A 4 28.24 32.27 -4.22
CA VAL A 4 27.33 33.14 -4.94
C VAL A 4 27.99 33.60 -6.24
N LEU A 5 27.31 33.42 -7.37
CA LEU A 5 27.73 34.02 -8.64
C LEU A 5 26.84 35.22 -8.97
N LEU A 6 27.44 36.39 -9.11
CA LEU A 6 26.78 37.56 -9.66
C LEU A 6 26.98 37.61 -11.18
N VAL A 7 25.88 37.45 -11.92
CA VAL A 7 25.84 37.59 -13.38
C VAL A 7 25.39 39.01 -13.71
N ALA A 8 26.36 39.87 -14.02
CA ALA A 8 26.15 41.28 -14.30
C ALA A 8 25.77 41.51 -15.79
N PRO A 9 24.60 42.12 -16.09
CA PRO A 9 24.21 42.41 -17.47
C PRO A 9 25.09 43.47 -18.16
N TYR A 10 25.86 44.24 -17.38
CA TYR A 10 26.76 45.29 -17.87
C TYR A 10 27.97 45.44 -16.95
N ASN A 11 29.08 45.93 -17.49
CA ASN A 11 30.37 45.97 -16.80
C ASN A 11 30.34 46.80 -15.50
N GLY A 12 29.61 47.92 -15.49
CA GLY A 12 29.52 48.79 -14.31
C GLY A 12 28.96 48.08 -13.07
N LEU A 13 28.02 47.15 -13.24
CA LEU A 13 27.49 46.36 -12.12
C LEU A 13 28.53 45.38 -11.59
N ALA A 14 29.28 44.72 -12.49
CA ALA A 14 30.35 43.81 -12.10
C ALA A 14 31.47 44.53 -11.33
N GLU A 15 31.88 45.70 -11.81
CA GLU A 15 32.89 46.51 -11.10
C GLU A 15 32.38 47.02 -9.76
N THR A 16 31.10 47.38 -9.66
CA THR A 16 30.50 47.76 -8.37
C THR A 16 30.52 46.56 -7.41
N ALA A 17 30.15 45.37 -7.87
CA ALA A 17 30.16 44.15 -7.05
C ALA A 17 31.56 43.78 -6.53
N LYS A 18 32.60 43.89 -7.37
CA LYS A 18 34.00 43.60 -6.97
C LYS A 18 34.52 44.52 -5.88
N ASN A 19 33.99 45.74 -5.78
CA ASN A 19 34.44 46.77 -4.84
C ASN A 19 33.62 46.79 -3.54
N ILE A 20 32.70 45.83 -3.36
CA ILE A 20 31.87 45.73 -2.15
C ILE A 20 32.54 44.80 -1.14
N GLU A 21 32.51 45.22 0.12
CA GLU A 21 32.82 44.33 1.24
C GLU A 21 31.68 43.32 1.39
N VAL A 22 32.02 42.05 1.21
CA VAL A 22 31.10 40.93 1.30
C VAL A 22 31.23 40.31 2.70
N PRO A 23 30.13 39.86 3.34
CA PRO A 23 30.19 39.14 4.60
C PRO A 23 31.10 37.89 4.54
N ASP A 24 31.83 37.60 5.63
CA ASP A 24 32.84 36.51 5.71
C ASP A 24 32.29 35.10 5.37
N ASP A 25 30.99 34.90 5.46
CA ASP A 25 30.32 33.64 5.18
C ASP A 25 29.90 33.47 3.72
N ILE A 26 30.16 34.46 2.85
CA ILE A 26 29.88 34.42 1.41
C ILE A 26 31.17 34.50 0.60
N GLN A 27 31.26 33.64 -0.41
CA GLN A 27 32.16 33.80 -1.53
C GLN A 27 31.38 34.37 -2.71
N LEU A 28 31.70 35.60 -3.13
CA LEU A 28 31.06 36.26 -4.27
C LEU A 28 31.98 36.27 -5.48
N ASP A 29 31.63 35.49 -6.49
CA ASP A 29 32.25 35.53 -7.81
C ASP A 29 31.40 36.39 -8.75
N THR A 30 32.01 37.01 -9.76
CA THR A 30 31.32 37.95 -10.66
C THR A 30 31.70 37.70 -12.11
N THR A 31 30.69 37.66 -12.98
CA THR A 31 30.86 37.54 -14.44
C THR A 31 29.99 38.57 -15.16
N VAL A 32 30.41 38.97 -16.37
CA VAL A 32 29.64 39.90 -17.21
C VAL A 32 28.98 39.11 -18.34
N ALA A 33 27.66 38.99 -18.28
CA ALA A 33 26.87 38.33 -19.30
C ALA A 33 25.42 38.86 -19.27
N ASN A 34 24.83 39.05 -20.45
CA ASN A 34 23.49 39.59 -20.63
C ASN A 34 22.60 38.57 -21.34
N LEU A 35 21.33 38.49 -20.92
CA LEU A 35 20.28 37.64 -21.51
C LEU A 35 20.73 36.17 -21.66
N GLU A 36 20.71 35.63 -22.87
CA GLU A 36 21.00 34.21 -23.14
C GLU A 36 22.42 33.82 -22.73
N LYS A 37 23.38 34.76 -22.86
CA LYS A 37 24.75 34.52 -22.36
C LYS A 37 24.76 34.36 -20.85
N GLY A 38 23.92 35.09 -20.13
CA GLY A 38 23.77 34.97 -18.68
C GLY A 38 23.26 33.59 -18.26
N VAL A 39 22.31 33.03 -19.03
CA VAL A 39 21.80 31.66 -18.80
C VAL A 39 22.90 30.62 -18.96
N ILE A 40 23.77 30.76 -19.96
CA ILE A 40 24.90 29.84 -20.19
C ILE A 40 25.85 29.85 -18.98
N GLU A 41 26.22 31.03 -18.49
CA GLU A 41 27.11 31.14 -17.32
C GLU A 41 26.43 30.62 -16.04
N ALA A 42 25.14 30.86 -15.86
CA ALA A 42 24.39 30.36 -14.71
C ALA A 42 24.30 28.83 -14.67
N LYS A 43 24.10 28.17 -15.83
CA LYS A 43 24.11 26.69 -15.92
C LYS A 43 25.47 26.11 -15.56
N ARG A 44 26.56 26.72 -16.05
CA ARG A 44 27.92 26.30 -15.66
C ARG A 44 28.16 26.47 -14.16
N ALA A 45 27.65 27.55 -13.57
CA ALA A 45 27.76 27.77 -12.14
C ALA A 45 26.99 26.72 -11.33
N GLU A 46 25.79 26.34 -11.77
CA GLU A 46 25.03 25.25 -11.15
C GLU A 46 25.82 23.93 -11.18
N GLU A 47 26.41 23.57 -12.33
CA GLU A 47 27.27 22.38 -12.47
C GLU A 47 28.53 22.44 -11.59
N GLN A 48 29.06 23.65 -11.35
CA GLN A 48 30.21 23.89 -10.47
C GLN A 48 29.85 23.91 -8.97
N GLY A 49 28.57 23.72 -8.63
CA GLY A 49 28.10 23.66 -7.25
C GLY A 49 28.04 25.03 -6.57
N TYR A 50 27.66 26.08 -7.30
CA TYR A 50 27.25 27.35 -6.70
C TYR A 50 25.91 27.19 -5.99
N ASP A 51 25.73 27.92 -4.89
CA ASP A 51 24.53 27.84 -4.06
C ASP A 51 23.43 28.79 -4.56
N ILE A 52 23.80 29.97 -5.06
CA ILE A 52 22.87 31.04 -5.47
C ILE A 52 23.43 31.83 -6.66
N ILE A 53 22.53 32.28 -7.53
CA ILE A 53 22.82 33.27 -8.56
C ILE A 53 22.20 34.62 -8.21
N ILE A 54 22.95 35.71 -8.39
CA ILE A 54 22.45 37.08 -8.30
C ILE A 54 22.51 37.71 -9.71
N SER A 55 21.42 38.33 -10.17
CA SER A 55 21.43 39.08 -11.44
C SER A 55 20.39 40.20 -11.43
N ARG A 56 20.19 40.89 -12.56
CA ARG A 56 19.35 42.08 -12.66
C ARG A 56 18.43 42.05 -13.89
N GLY A 57 17.16 42.37 -13.68
CA GLY A 57 16.17 42.56 -14.75
C GLY A 57 15.96 41.30 -15.61
N GLY A 58 15.79 41.49 -16.93
CA GLY A 58 15.48 40.38 -17.85
C GLY A 58 16.50 39.23 -17.84
N THR A 59 17.78 39.50 -17.54
CA THR A 59 18.79 38.43 -17.38
C THR A 59 18.49 37.55 -16.17
N ALA A 60 18.07 38.12 -15.04
CA ALA A 60 17.70 37.36 -13.85
C ALA A 60 16.46 36.50 -14.09
N SER A 61 15.44 37.05 -14.76
CA SER A 61 14.23 36.30 -15.12
C SER A 61 14.54 35.09 -16.01
N LEU A 62 15.35 35.27 -17.05
CA LEU A 62 15.73 34.17 -17.96
C LEU A 62 16.56 33.09 -17.25
N ILE A 63 17.45 33.49 -16.34
CA ILE A 63 18.24 32.55 -15.54
C ILE A 63 17.32 31.73 -14.62
N GLN A 64 16.38 32.38 -13.93
CA GLN A 64 15.47 31.74 -12.98
C GLN A 64 14.59 30.65 -13.63
N GLU A 65 14.19 30.84 -14.88
CA GLU A 65 13.42 29.83 -15.63
C GLU A 65 14.27 28.63 -16.09
N SER A 66 15.59 28.72 -15.98
CA SER A 66 16.54 27.80 -16.65
C SER A 66 17.41 26.96 -15.71
N ILE A 67 17.41 27.23 -14.40
CA ILE A 67 18.26 26.55 -13.40
C ILE A 67 17.44 26.11 -12.18
N SER A 68 17.98 25.19 -11.37
CA SER A 68 17.32 24.61 -10.20
C SER A 68 17.76 25.22 -8.86
N ILE A 69 18.87 25.97 -8.85
CA ILE A 69 19.32 26.73 -7.68
C ILE A 69 18.63 28.11 -7.59
N PRO A 70 18.50 28.70 -6.40
CA PRO A 70 17.81 29.99 -6.24
C PRO A 70 18.48 31.15 -6.99
N VAL A 71 17.64 32.04 -7.52
CA VAL A 71 18.06 33.29 -8.19
C VAL A 71 17.54 34.49 -7.42
N VAL A 72 18.42 35.44 -7.10
CA VAL A 72 18.08 36.70 -6.44
C VAL A 72 18.17 37.85 -7.43
N HIS A 73 17.12 38.66 -7.45
CA HIS A 73 17.04 39.85 -8.29
C HIS A 73 17.66 41.05 -7.59
N ILE A 74 18.48 41.80 -8.32
CA ILE A 74 18.89 43.15 -7.94
C ILE A 74 17.80 44.10 -8.43
N ASP A 75 16.98 44.56 -7.50
CA ASP A 75 15.92 45.52 -7.81
C ASP A 75 16.48 46.93 -7.98
N ILE A 76 15.76 47.72 -8.77
CA ILE A 76 16.04 49.14 -8.94
C ILE A 76 15.48 49.89 -7.74
N THR A 77 16.34 50.68 -7.09
CA THR A 77 16.00 51.45 -5.89
C THR A 77 15.70 52.91 -6.22
N GLY A 78 15.07 53.63 -5.28
CA GLY A 78 14.91 55.09 -5.40
C GLY A 78 16.24 55.83 -5.48
N TYR A 79 17.30 55.33 -4.83
CA TYR A 79 18.64 55.92 -4.91
C TYR A 79 19.24 55.83 -6.32
N ASP A 80 18.97 54.73 -7.03
CA ASP A 80 19.39 54.58 -8.43
C ASP A 80 18.73 55.64 -9.30
N MET A 81 17.44 55.90 -9.08
CA MET A 81 16.70 56.97 -9.77
C MET A 81 17.24 58.35 -9.44
N LEU A 82 17.51 58.65 -8.16
CA LEU A 82 18.11 59.93 -7.76
C LEU A 82 19.46 60.16 -8.43
N ARG A 83 20.31 59.13 -8.52
CA ARG A 83 21.61 59.21 -9.22
C ARG A 83 21.43 59.51 -10.71
N VAL A 84 20.52 58.79 -11.38
CA VAL A 84 20.24 59.00 -12.80
C VAL A 84 19.67 60.40 -13.06
N PHE A 85 18.72 60.86 -12.25
CA PHE A 85 18.16 62.20 -12.39
C PHE A 85 19.18 63.31 -12.11
N THR A 86 20.12 63.09 -11.19
CA THR A 86 21.24 64.02 -10.97
C THR A 86 22.11 64.15 -12.22
N LEU A 87 22.36 63.06 -12.95
CA LEU A 87 23.18 63.07 -14.19
C LEU A 87 22.53 63.82 -15.35
N ILE A 88 21.20 63.97 -15.34
CA ILE A 88 20.45 64.68 -16.38
C ILE A 88 20.01 66.09 -15.94
N SER A 89 20.32 66.53 -14.72
CA SER A 89 19.84 67.80 -14.15
C SER A 89 20.21 69.05 -14.98
N GLY A 90 21.22 68.96 -15.85
CA GLY A 90 21.58 70.02 -16.81
C GLY A 90 20.79 70.02 -18.12
N VAL A 91 19.92 69.03 -18.37
CA VAL A 91 19.11 68.90 -19.59
C VAL A 91 17.74 69.50 -19.33
N LYS A 92 17.41 70.58 -20.03
CA LYS A 92 16.18 71.37 -19.77
C LYS A 92 14.89 70.75 -20.29
N SER A 93 14.95 69.89 -21.31
CA SER A 93 13.77 69.23 -21.88
C SER A 93 14.17 68.08 -22.82
N GLY A 94 13.20 67.26 -23.19
CA GLY A 94 13.39 66.16 -24.16
C GLY A 94 14.06 64.93 -23.54
N VAL A 95 13.78 64.64 -22.26
CA VAL A 95 14.20 63.43 -21.57
C VAL A 95 13.02 62.47 -21.42
N ALA A 96 13.22 61.20 -21.80
CA ALA A 96 12.24 60.15 -21.60
C ALA A 96 12.84 58.99 -20.80
N LEU A 97 12.07 58.42 -19.88
CA LEU A 97 12.39 57.18 -19.19
C LEU A 97 11.54 56.06 -19.78
N VAL A 98 12.21 55.05 -20.33
CA VAL A 98 11.59 53.87 -20.93
C VAL A 98 11.93 52.67 -20.06
N GLY A 99 10.90 52.00 -19.53
CA GLY A 99 11.09 50.85 -18.66
C GLY A 99 9.81 50.08 -18.39
N PHE A 100 9.96 48.90 -17.79
CA PHE A 100 8.83 48.07 -17.36
C PHE A 100 8.05 48.74 -16.23
N LYS A 101 6.83 48.24 -15.96
CA LYS A 101 5.89 48.82 -14.99
C LYS A 101 6.49 49.05 -13.59
N ASN A 102 7.31 48.11 -13.12
CA ASN A 102 8.02 48.21 -11.84
C ASN A 102 9.02 49.38 -11.77
N ILE A 103 9.52 49.85 -12.91
CA ILE A 103 10.45 50.98 -13.02
C ILE A 103 9.66 52.28 -13.18
N SER A 104 8.62 52.31 -14.02
CA SER A 104 7.92 53.54 -14.39
C SER A 104 7.05 54.14 -13.27
N GLU A 105 6.37 53.32 -12.45
CA GLU A 105 5.49 53.81 -11.37
C GLU A 105 6.28 54.46 -10.21
N GLY A 106 7.37 53.82 -9.77
CA GLY A 106 8.25 54.38 -8.73
C GLY A 106 8.96 55.66 -9.19
N SER A 107 9.37 55.70 -10.46
CA SER A 107 10.05 56.86 -11.05
C SER A 107 9.12 58.06 -11.20
N ALA A 108 7.84 57.86 -11.57
CA ALA A 108 6.86 58.93 -11.68
C ALA A 108 6.67 59.67 -10.34
N THR A 109 6.67 58.94 -9.24
CA THR A 109 6.56 59.53 -7.89
C THR A 109 7.76 60.43 -7.58
N ILE A 110 8.98 59.98 -7.89
CA ILE A 110 10.21 60.76 -7.67
C ILE A 110 10.25 62.00 -8.57
N CYS A 111 9.87 61.87 -9.85
CA CYS A 111 9.80 63.00 -10.77
C CYS A 111 8.82 64.08 -10.30
N ASN A 112 7.64 63.68 -9.81
CA ASN A 112 6.66 64.62 -9.28
C ASN A 112 7.16 65.34 -8.01
N ILE A 113 7.91 64.67 -7.14
CA ILE A 113 8.45 65.26 -5.91
C ILE A 113 9.56 66.27 -6.21
N LEU A 114 10.42 65.97 -7.19
CA LEU A 114 11.63 66.75 -7.49
C LEU A 114 11.47 67.70 -8.69
N ASP A 115 10.27 67.80 -9.25
CA ASP A 115 9.92 68.64 -10.41
C ASP A 115 10.82 68.37 -11.63
N PHE A 116 11.11 67.09 -11.90
CA PHE A 116 11.87 66.69 -13.09
C PHE A 116 10.94 66.52 -14.30
N ASP A 117 11.21 67.26 -15.39
CA ASP A 117 10.51 67.10 -16.68
C ASP A 117 11.02 65.86 -17.45
N VAL A 118 10.52 64.69 -17.05
CA VAL A 118 10.85 63.39 -17.66
C VAL A 118 9.58 62.68 -18.11
N LYS A 119 9.48 62.38 -19.40
CA LYS A 119 8.36 61.61 -19.95
C LYS A 119 8.51 60.13 -19.61
N MET A 120 7.51 59.57 -18.93
CA MET A 120 7.46 58.14 -18.61
C MET A 120 6.85 57.34 -19.78
N VAL A 121 7.54 56.28 -20.21
CA VAL A 121 7.05 55.32 -21.19
C VAL A 121 7.15 53.93 -20.59
N THR A 122 6.00 53.30 -20.37
CA THR A 122 5.93 51.94 -19.83
C THR A 122 5.88 50.94 -20.97
N ILE A 123 6.74 49.93 -20.92
CA ILE A 123 6.78 48.81 -21.89
C ILE A 123 6.41 47.50 -21.21
N GLN A 124 5.81 46.57 -21.95
CA GLN A 124 5.52 45.22 -21.47
C GLN A 124 6.52 44.18 -22.00
N SER A 125 7.15 44.45 -23.14
CA SER A 125 8.13 43.58 -23.76
C SER A 125 9.30 44.36 -24.36
N SER A 126 10.45 43.70 -24.50
CA SER A 126 11.63 44.25 -25.19
C SER A 126 11.37 44.58 -26.66
N ASN A 127 10.39 43.93 -27.30
CA ASN A 127 10.02 44.16 -28.70
C ASN A 127 9.38 45.55 -28.93
N GLU A 128 8.74 46.11 -27.91
CA GLU A 128 8.12 47.44 -27.97
C GLU A 128 9.13 48.59 -27.89
N VAL A 129 10.36 48.29 -27.46
CA VAL A 129 11.39 49.30 -27.20
C VAL A 129 11.69 50.11 -28.46
N GLN A 130 11.92 49.44 -29.59
CA GLN A 130 12.31 50.13 -30.83
C GLN A 130 11.22 51.10 -31.32
N ALA A 131 9.97 50.63 -31.43
CA ALA A 131 8.86 51.45 -31.90
C ALA A 131 8.63 52.67 -30.99
N ASN A 132 8.76 52.49 -29.66
CA ASN A 132 8.62 53.59 -28.71
C ASN A 132 9.77 54.61 -28.82
N LEU A 133 11.01 54.16 -29.01
CA LEU A 133 12.16 55.05 -29.15
C LEU A 133 12.13 55.84 -30.47
N GLU A 134 11.67 55.22 -31.56
CA GLU A 134 11.47 55.92 -32.85
C GLU A 134 10.41 57.02 -32.73
N ARG A 135 9.30 56.74 -32.04
CA ARG A 135 8.26 57.74 -31.75
C ARG A 135 8.81 58.89 -30.89
N LEU A 136 9.56 58.58 -29.84
CA LEU A 136 10.18 59.60 -28.98
C LEU A 136 11.14 60.50 -29.77
N LYS A 137 11.92 59.92 -30.69
CA LYS A 137 12.79 60.70 -31.57
C LYS A 137 12.02 61.66 -32.47
N GLN A 138 10.90 61.21 -33.05
CA GLN A 138 10.01 62.06 -33.86
C GLN A 138 9.37 63.20 -33.05
N GLU A 139 9.07 62.94 -31.77
CA GLU A 139 8.52 63.91 -30.82
C GLU A 139 9.60 64.89 -30.28
N GLY A 140 10.86 64.75 -30.69
CA GLY A 140 11.95 65.68 -30.33
C GLY A 140 12.71 65.34 -29.04
N PHE A 141 12.53 64.15 -28.48
CA PHE A 141 13.32 63.69 -27.34
C PHE A 141 14.76 63.41 -27.77
N THR A 142 15.73 63.84 -26.97
CA THR A 142 17.17 63.71 -27.25
C THR A 142 17.88 62.79 -26.26
N VAL A 143 17.31 62.59 -25.08
CA VAL A 143 17.88 61.75 -24.01
C VAL A 143 16.89 60.67 -23.61
N VAL A 144 17.38 59.44 -23.46
CA VAL A 144 16.61 58.27 -23.07
C VAL A 144 17.26 57.62 -21.86
N ILE A 145 16.47 57.41 -20.81
CA ILE A 145 16.83 56.65 -19.61
C ILE A 145 16.21 55.26 -19.72
N GLY A 146 16.97 54.21 -19.41
CA GLY A 146 16.43 52.85 -19.43
C GLY A 146 17.41 51.78 -19.00
N ASP A 147 17.08 50.54 -19.30
CA ASP A 147 17.93 49.36 -19.09
C ASP A 147 18.92 49.14 -20.26
N VAL A 148 19.71 48.06 -20.18
CA VAL A 148 20.74 47.76 -21.18
C VAL A 148 20.17 47.67 -22.59
N ILE A 149 19.03 46.97 -22.76
CA ILE A 149 18.36 46.80 -24.06
C ILE A 149 17.91 48.17 -24.61
N THR A 150 17.27 48.97 -23.75
CA THR A 150 16.80 50.31 -24.12
C THR A 150 17.96 51.20 -24.58
N ILE A 151 19.08 51.18 -23.87
CA ILE A 151 20.25 52.01 -24.20
C ILE A 151 20.92 51.56 -25.50
N GLU A 152 21.04 50.25 -25.74
CA GLU A 152 21.59 49.74 -27.00
C GLU A 152 20.75 50.17 -28.20
N VAL A 153 19.42 50.10 -28.10
CA VAL A 153 18.50 50.53 -29.18
C VAL A 153 18.54 52.06 -29.34
N ALA A 154 18.55 52.81 -28.23
CA ALA A 154 18.63 54.28 -28.27
C ALA A 154 19.90 54.78 -28.98
N GLN A 155 21.05 54.16 -28.69
CA GLN A 155 22.33 54.49 -29.34
C GLN A 155 22.30 54.22 -30.85
N ARG A 156 21.72 53.09 -31.29
CA ARG A 156 21.54 52.79 -32.73
C ARG A 156 20.66 53.83 -33.44
N LEU A 157 19.67 54.37 -32.73
CA LEU A 157 18.78 55.42 -33.24
C LEU A 157 19.37 56.84 -33.11
N GLY A 158 20.58 56.99 -32.55
CA GLY A 158 21.26 58.28 -32.37
C GLY A 158 20.73 59.13 -31.21
N LEU A 159 19.99 58.53 -30.27
CA LEU A 159 19.56 59.17 -29.03
C LEU A 159 20.66 59.02 -27.96
N ARG A 160 20.79 60.02 -27.08
CA ARG A 160 21.71 59.92 -25.94
C ARG A 160 21.11 58.98 -24.89
N GLY A 161 21.68 57.78 -24.76
CA GLY A 161 21.26 56.82 -23.74
C GLY A 161 21.92 57.05 -22.37
N VAL A 162 21.13 56.98 -21.30
CA VAL A 162 21.56 57.02 -19.90
C VAL A 162 21.08 55.76 -19.19
N LEU A 163 22.01 54.85 -18.89
CA LEU A 163 21.68 53.58 -18.25
C LEU A 163 21.27 53.77 -16.79
N ILE A 164 20.20 53.10 -16.35
CA ILE A 164 19.88 52.98 -14.93
C ILE A 164 20.85 52.00 -14.28
N THR A 165 21.82 52.53 -13.54
CA THR A 165 22.82 51.74 -12.81
C THR A 165 22.35 51.43 -11.40
N SER A 166 22.59 50.20 -10.94
CA SER A 166 22.35 49.83 -9.54
C SER A 166 23.52 50.25 -8.66
N GLY A 167 23.22 50.81 -7.50
CA GLY A 167 24.19 51.22 -6.48
C GLY A 167 24.70 50.08 -5.60
N ARG A 168 25.61 50.44 -4.69
CA ARG A 168 26.19 49.52 -3.70
C ARG A 168 25.10 48.95 -2.80
N GLU A 169 24.12 49.77 -2.46
CA GLU A 169 23.00 49.47 -1.59
C GLU A 169 22.12 48.37 -2.19
N ALA A 170 21.83 48.44 -3.49
CA ALA A 170 21.02 47.44 -4.19
C ALA A 170 21.71 46.08 -4.23
N ILE A 171 23.02 46.06 -4.47
CA ILE A 171 23.82 44.81 -4.47
C ILE A 171 23.89 44.24 -3.05
N MET A 172 24.11 45.08 -2.04
CA MET A 172 24.16 44.62 -0.64
C MET A 172 22.81 44.03 -0.19
N ASN A 173 21.70 44.66 -0.56
CA ASN A 173 20.36 44.12 -0.30
C ASN A 173 20.15 42.76 -0.97
N ALA A 174 20.61 42.60 -2.22
CA ALA A 174 20.54 41.32 -2.92
C ALA A 174 21.43 40.25 -2.26
N ILE A 175 22.59 40.63 -1.74
CA ILE A 175 23.47 39.73 -0.97
C ILE A 175 22.79 39.27 0.32
N ASP A 176 22.20 40.19 1.10
CA ASP A 176 21.47 39.84 2.32
C ASP A 176 20.27 38.94 2.04
N GLU A 177 19.55 39.20 0.94
CA GLU A 177 18.45 38.35 0.49
C GLU A 177 18.93 36.96 0.05
N ALA A 178 20.07 36.88 -0.65
CA ALA A 178 20.72 35.61 -0.96
C ALA A 178 21.03 34.80 0.30
N LYS A 179 21.53 35.44 1.37
CA LYS A 179 21.74 34.73 2.65
C LYS A 179 20.45 34.16 3.22
N ARG A 180 19.37 34.96 3.25
CA ARG A 180 18.06 34.53 3.78
C ARG A 180 17.52 33.34 2.98
N ILE A 181 17.54 33.44 1.66
CA ILE A 181 17.08 32.40 0.75
C ILE A 181 17.93 31.13 0.88
N HIS A 182 19.26 31.26 0.95
CA HIS A 182 20.15 30.10 1.12
C HIS A 182 19.81 29.31 2.39
N HIS A 183 19.68 30.02 3.53
CA HIS A 183 19.36 29.36 4.80
C HIS A 183 18.01 28.66 4.78
N PHE A 184 17.00 29.30 4.19
CA PHE A 184 15.68 28.71 4.02
C PHE A 184 15.74 27.46 3.12
N PHE A 185 16.32 27.59 1.93
CA PHE A 185 16.46 26.50 0.96
C PHE A 185 17.23 25.31 1.53
N ARG A 186 18.35 25.56 2.22
CA ARG A 186 19.13 24.52 2.90
C ARG A 186 18.32 23.79 3.96
N ARG A 187 17.54 24.50 4.78
CA ARG A 187 16.69 23.90 5.82
C ARG A 187 15.59 23.02 5.22
N VAL A 188 14.98 23.45 4.12
CA VAL A 188 13.95 22.68 3.41
C VAL A 188 14.55 21.41 2.79
N ASN A 189 15.65 21.54 2.05
CA ASN A 189 16.33 20.40 1.41
C ASN A 189 16.88 19.40 2.43
N TYR A 190 17.43 19.88 3.55
CA TYR A 190 17.89 19.01 4.63
C TYR A 190 16.75 18.18 5.22
N ARG A 191 15.60 18.80 5.51
CA ARG A 191 14.41 18.07 5.99
C ARG A 191 13.90 17.07 4.95
N HIS A 192 13.82 17.47 3.68
CA HIS A 192 13.41 16.58 2.60
C HIS A 192 14.35 15.37 2.48
N HIS A 193 15.65 15.59 2.55
CA HIS A 193 16.65 14.52 2.52
C HIS A 193 16.47 13.54 3.68
N ILE A 194 16.26 14.03 4.91
CA ILE A 194 15.99 13.17 6.07
C ILE A 194 14.75 12.32 5.84
N TYR A 195 13.63 12.91 5.42
CA TYR A 195 12.39 12.12 5.22
C TYR A 195 12.55 11.06 4.13
N ARG A 196 13.26 11.38 3.06
CA ARG A 196 13.55 10.41 1.99
C ARG A 196 14.47 9.29 2.46
N GLN A 197 15.47 9.60 3.29
CA GLN A 197 16.30 8.57 3.91
C GLN A 197 15.49 7.69 4.86
N VAL A 198 14.63 8.27 5.70
CA VAL A 198 13.73 7.51 6.58
C VAL A 198 12.85 6.57 5.77
N LEU A 199 12.21 7.04 4.69
CA LEU A 199 11.39 6.20 3.81
C LEU A 199 12.21 5.05 3.20
N ASN A 200 13.41 5.34 2.70
CA ASN A 200 14.28 4.33 2.07
C ASN A 200 14.79 3.27 3.05
N GLU A 201 15.10 3.65 4.29
CA GLU A 201 15.60 2.76 5.34
C GLU A 201 14.47 2.05 6.12
N MET A 202 13.20 2.36 5.83
CA MET A 202 12.08 1.67 6.46
C MET A 202 12.11 0.18 6.09
N PRO A 203 12.02 -0.73 7.07
CA PRO A 203 12.09 -2.18 6.84
C PRO A 203 10.81 -2.75 6.20
N LEU A 204 9.72 -1.97 6.21
CA LEU A 204 8.45 -2.36 5.61
C LEU A 204 8.39 -1.86 4.15
N PRO A 205 7.99 -2.69 3.17
CA PRO A 205 7.82 -2.22 1.81
C PRO A 205 6.65 -1.24 1.71
N VAL A 206 6.96 0.01 1.33
CA VAL A 206 5.98 1.10 1.24
C VAL A 206 6.14 1.87 -0.07
N MET A 207 5.02 2.28 -0.63
CA MET A 207 4.91 3.06 -1.87
C MET A 207 3.83 4.14 -1.73
N LEU A 208 4.05 5.29 -2.37
CA LEU A 208 3.10 6.37 -2.52
C LEU A 208 2.62 6.42 -3.97
N VAL A 209 1.31 6.50 -4.15
CA VAL A 209 0.67 6.60 -5.47
C VAL A 209 -0.34 7.76 -5.53
N ASP A 210 -0.56 8.28 -6.73
CA ASP A 210 -1.65 9.22 -7.01
C ASP A 210 -3.00 8.50 -7.23
N GLU A 211 -4.04 9.27 -7.59
CA GLU A 211 -5.40 8.74 -7.76
C GLU A 211 -5.54 7.77 -8.94
N GLU A 212 -4.65 7.86 -9.92
CA GLU A 212 -4.56 6.93 -11.05
C GLU A 212 -3.70 5.69 -10.75
N GLY A 213 -3.06 5.63 -9.57
CA GLY A 213 -2.18 4.53 -9.19
C GLY A 213 -0.75 4.66 -9.74
N LYS A 214 -0.35 5.84 -10.24
CA LYS A 214 1.02 6.10 -10.66
C LYS A 214 1.90 6.31 -9.44
N VAL A 215 3.05 5.66 -9.45
CA VAL A 215 4.04 5.73 -8.37
C VAL A 215 4.66 7.12 -8.28
N LEU A 216 4.49 7.77 -7.14
CA LEU A 216 5.12 9.04 -6.77
C LEU A 216 6.47 8.80 -6.10
N GLU A 217 6.49 7.92 -5.09
CA GLU A 217 7.70 7.47 -4.39
C GLU A 217 7.56 6.02 -3.94
N GLN A 218 8.67 5.31 -3.76
CA GLN A 218 8.72 3.98 -3.17
C GLN A 218 10.06 3.77 -2.46
N ASN A 219 10.10 2.94 -1.43
CA ASN A 219 11.34 2.58 -0.76
C ASN A 219 12.06 1.40 -1.46
N GLY A 220 13.31 1.15 -1.04
CA GLY A 220 14.13 0.07 -1.59
C GLY A 220 13.46 -1.30 -1.44
N SER A 221 12.88 -1.58 -0.27
CA SER A 221 12.19 -2.84 0.01
C SER A 221 11.03 -3.11 -0.94
N PHE A 222 10.25 -2.09 -1.34
CA PHE A 222 9.16 -2.28 -2.31
C PHE A 222 9.69 -2.53 -3.73
N ALA A 223 10.75 -1.82 -4.12
CA ALA A 223 11.35 -1.91 -5.44
C ALA A 223 11.89 -3.32 -5.76
N GLU A 224 12.40 -4.04 -4.75
CA GLU A 224 12.90 -5.41 -4.88
C GLU A 224 11.78 -6.44 -5.10
N ILE A 225 10.57 -6.16 -4.59
CA ILE A 225 9.45 -7.10 -4.60
C ILE A 225 8.71 -7.11 -5.94
N ASP A 226 8.53 -5.94 -6.56
CA ASP A 226 7.88 -5.82 -7.88
C ASP A 226 8.78 -5.10 -8.91
N PRO A 227 9.91 -5.69 -9.31
CA PRO A 227 10.85 -5.08 -10.25
C PRO A 227 10.23 -4.87 -11.63
N THR A 228 9.22 -5.65 -11.99
CA THR A 228 8.50 -5.56 -13.28
C THR A 228 7.25 -4.67 -13.24
N LYS A 229 6.94 -4.04 -12.10
CA LYS A 229 5.75 -3.20 -11.89
C LYS A 229 4.40 -3.88 -12.20
N LYS A 230 4.34 -5.21 -12.14
CA LYS A 230 3.14 -5.98 -12.49
C LYS A 230 2.03 -5.83 -11.45
N LEU A 231 2.39 -5.64 -10.18
CA LEU A 231 1.44 -5.47 -9.08
C LEU A 231 0.69 -4.15 -9.20
N VAL A 232 1.41 -3.07 -9.51
CA VAL A 232 0.84 -1.71 -9.64
C VAL A 232 -0.13 -1.61 -10.83
N HIS A 233 0.08 -2.45 -11.85
CA HIS A 233 -0.79 -2.52 -13.02
C HIS A 233 -1.98 -3.48 -12.87
N ALA A 234 -2.11 -4.19 -11.75
CA ALA A 234 -3.25 -5.07 -11.52
C ALA A 234 -4.55 -4.27 -11.31
N GLU A 235 -5.66 -4.71 -11.87
CA GLU A 235 -6.95 -4.01 -11.71
C GLU A 235 -7.37 -3.91 -10.23
N SER A 236 -7.12 -4.97 -9.45
CA SER A 236 -7.38 -4.99 -8.02
C SER A 236 -6.55 -3.97 -7.23
N PHE A 237 -5.37 -3.58 -7.74
CA PHE A 237 -4.55 -2.53 -7.15
C PHE A 237 -5.22 -1.16 -7.31
N ILE A 238 -5.67 -0.85 -8.52
CA ILE A 238 -6.38 0.40 -8.81
C ILE A 238 -7.69 0.48 -8.01
N GLN A 239 -8.39 -0.65 -7.85
CA GLN A 239 -9.58 -0.72 -6.99
C GLN A 239 -9.26 -0.44 -5.52
N LEU A 240 -8.13 -0.93 -4.99
CA LEU A 240 -7.68 -0.59 -3.64
C LEU A 240 -7.49 0.92 -3.47
N VAL A 241 -6.76 1.57 -4.39
CA VAL A 241 -6.50 3.02 -4.36
C VAL A 241 -7.81 3.81 -4.32
N ARG A 242 -8.76 3.48 -5.21
CA ARG A 242 -10.08 4.12 -5.25
C ARG A 242 -10.85 3.94 -3.95
N ARG A 243 -10.90 2.72 -3.41
CA ARG A 243 -11.60 2.44 -2.13
C ARG A 243 -11.02 3.26 -0.98
N VAL A 244 -9.70 3.43 -0.91
CA VAL A 244 -9.06 4.25 0.14
C VAL A 244 -9.45 5.72 -0.01
N LEU A 245 -9.46 6.26 -1.23
CA LEU A 245 -9.84 7.65 -1.48
C LEU A 245 -11.33 7.91 -1.16
N ASP A 246 -12.21 6.98 -1.56
CA ASP A 246 -13.66 7.08 -1.36
C ASP A 246 -14.05 6.94 0.12
N GLN A 247 -13.51 5.90 0.79
CA GLN A 247 -13.90 5.57 2.17
C GLN A 247 -13.08 6.33 3.22
N GLN A 248 -11.93 6.88 2.85
CA GLN A 248 -11.00 7.60 3.75
C GLN A 248 -10.59 6.80 4.99
N GLN A 249 -10.55 5.47 4.85
CA GLN A 249 -10.14 4.51 5.86
C GLN A 249 -9.08 3.58 5.30
N ILE A 250 -8.40 2.87 6.20
CA ILE A 250 -7.47 1.80 5.81
C ILE A 250 -8.25 0.73 5.06
N GLN A 251 -7.71 0.26 3.94
CA GLN A 251 -8.31 -0.80 3.13
C GLN A 251 -7.31 -1.92 2.90
N TRP A 252 -7.80 -3.15 2.94
CA TRP A 252 -7.02 -4.33 2.64
C TRP A 252 -7.41 -4.89 1.27
N GLN A 253 -6.41 -5.40 0.54
CA GLN A 253 -6.61 -6.08 -0.72
C GLN A 253 -5.56 -7.17 -0.91
N GLU A 254 -6.03 -8.36 -1.27
CA GLU A 254 -5.16 -9.40 -1.81
C GLU A 254 -5.06 -9.27 -3.33
N ILE A 255 -3.84 -9.33 -3.84
CA ILE A 255 -3.55 -9.29 -5.27
C ILE A 255 -2.77 -10.54 -5.64
N LYS A 256 -3.34 -11.35 -6.53
CA LYS A 256 -2.69 -12.55 -7.05
C LYS A 256 -1.95 -12.19 -8.34
N CYS A 257 -0.63 -12.37 -8.36
CA CYS A 257 0.15 -12.29 -9.60
C CYS A 257 0.98 -13.56 -9.76
N GLU A 258 0.73 -14.29 -10.85
CA GLU A 258 1.42 -15.55 -11.17
C GLU A 258 1.33 -16.57 -10.02
N SER A 259 2.47 -16.92 -9.41
CA SER A 259 2.59 -17.86 -8.28
C SER A 259 2.71 -17.17 -6.93
N ARG A 260 2.47 -15.86 -6.85
CA ARG A 260 2.56 -15.07 -5.62
C ARG A 260 1.25 -14.35 -5.32
N ILE A 261 0.91 -14.29 -4.03
CA ILE A 261 -0.22 -13.51 -3.54
C ILE A 261 0.31 -12.44 -2.61
N TYR A 262 0.04 -11.20 -2.97
CA TYR A 262 0.48 -10.00 -2.26
C TYR A 262 -0.65 -9.49 -1.39
N GLN A 263 -0.37 -9.29 -0.11
CA GLN A 263 -1.30 -8.64 0.81
C GLN A 263 -0.92 -7.17 0.96
N LEU A 264 -1.79 -6.31 0.43
CA LEU A 264 -1.61 -4.87 0.42
C LEU A 264 -2.56 -4.21 1.41
N GLN A 265 -2.04 -3.19 2.07
CA GLN A 265 -2.77 -2.28 2.93
C GLN A 265 -2.65 -0.88 2.33
N GLY A 266 -3.79 -0.32 1.93
CA GLY A 266 -3.87 1.06 1.46
C GLY A 266 -4.33 1.99 2.58
N PHE A 267 -3.72 3.16 2.67
CA PHE A 267 -4.06 4.21 3.63
C PHE A 267 -3.94 5.60 3.01
N LEU A 268 -4.73 6.55 3.52
CA LEU A 268 -4.78 7.90 2.98
C LEU A 268 -3.60 8.74 3.50
N VAL A 269 -2.84 9.36 2.59
CA VAL A 269 -1.73 10.25 2.94
C VAL A 269 -2.13 11.71 2.79
N SER A 270 -2.82 12.07 1.71
CA SER A 270 -3.30 13.43 1.49
C SER A 270 -4.68 13.42 0.83
N LYS A 271 -5.63 14.15 1.44
CA LYS A 271 -6.97 14.38 0.90
C LYS A 271 -6.96 15.35 -0.28
N THR A 272 -6.17 16.42 -0.16
CA THR A 272 -6.14 17.51 -1.14
C THR A 272 -5.43 17.10 -2.41
N GLU A 273 -4.29 16.42 -2.26
CA GLU A 273 -3.45 15.94 -3.36
C GLU A 273 -3.85 14.51 -3.81
N LYS A 274 -4.87 13.91 -3.16
CA LYS A 274 -5.35 12.54 -3.40
C LYS A 274 -4.23 11.49 -3.43
N ILE A 275 -3.35 11.55 -2.44
CA ILE A 275 -2.21 10.63 -2.33
C ILE A 275 -2.60 9.45 -1.43
N VAL A 276 -2.36 8.25 -1.93
CA VAL A 276 -2.56 6.99 -1.20
C VAL A 276 -1.20 6.34 -0.93
N GLY A 277 -1.00 5.94 0.33
CA GLY A 277 0.10 5.08 0.73
C GLY A 277 -0.31 3.62 0.62
N ILE A 278 0.58 2.80 0.07
CA ILE A 278 0.42 1.35 -0.06
C ILE A 278 1.56 0.69 0.69
N GLN A 279 1.21 -0.15 1.66
CA GLN A 279 2.12 -0.99 2.41
C GLN A 279 1.90 -2.45 2.02
N LEU A 280 2.99 -3.20 1.83
CA LEU A 280 2.93 -4.63 1.58
C LEU A 280 3.29 -5.38 2.86
N ASN A 281 2.39 -6.24 3.33
CA ASN A 281 2.54 -6.91 4.62
C ASN A 281 3.04 -8.35 4.50
N ALA A 282 2.66 -9.08 3.44
CA ALA A 282 3.12 -10.44 3.19
C ALA A 282 3.04 -10.82 1.71
N THR A 283 3.94 -11.68 1.27
CA THR A 283 3.87 -12.39 -0.01
C THR A 283 3.76 -13.88 0.24
N THR A 284 2.68 -14.56 -0.17
CA THR A 284 2.63 -16.04 -0.12
C THR A 284 3.05 -16.62 -1.47
N TYR A 285 3.95 -17.60 -1.47
CA TYR A 285 4.31 -18.38 -2.66
C TYR A 285 3.36 -19.57 -2.78
N ASN A 286 2.69 -19.70 -3.93
CA ASN A 286 1.69 -20.71 -4.19
C ASN A 286 1.89 -21.35 -5.57
N PRO A 287 2.82 -22.32 -5.70
CA PRO A 287 3.10 -22.96 -6.98
C PRO A 287 2.01 -23.95 -7.43
N ASN A 288 1.21 -24.49 -6.50
CA ASN A 288 0.24 -25.57 -6.76
C ASN A 288 -1.23 -25.22 -6.42
N GLY A 289 -1.52 -23.98 -6.05
CA GLY A 289 -2.84 -23.54 -5.59
C GLY A 289 -3.14 -23.77 -4.10
N GLN A 290 -2.33 -24.55 -3.37
CA GLN A 290 -2.49 -24.81 -1.93
C GLN A 290 -1.56 -23.92 -1.09
N GLN A 291 -2.13 -23.09 -0.21
CA GLN A 291 -1.38 -22.25 0.72
C GLN A 291 -0.99 -23.05 1.97
N VAL A 292 0.30 -23.15 2.27
CA VAL A 292 0.81 -23.79 3.49
C VAL A 292 0.63 -22.86 4.71
N ILE A 293 0.90 -21.57 4.51
CA ILE A 293 0.68 -20.52 5.50
C ILE A 293 -0.18 -19.44 4.85
N SER A 294 -1.20 -18.98 5.55
CA SER A 294 -2.07 -17.88 5.14
C SER A 294 -2.21 -16.86 6.27
N MET A 295 -2.52 -15.60 5.95
CA MET A 295 -2.73 -14.55 6.94
C MET A 295 -4.11 -13.93 6.72
N MET A 296 -4.91 -13.83 7.78
CA MET A 296 -6.20 -13.14 7.80
C MET A 296 -6.03 -11.81 8.54
N SER A 297 -6.05 -10.72 7.80
CA SER A 297 -5.88 -9.36 8.37
C SER A 297 -7.17 -8.75 8.93
N ASP A 298 -8.34 -9.30 8.58
CA ASP A 298 -9.65 -8.90 9.10
C ASP A 298 -10.48 -10.16 9.47
N PRO A 299 -10.18 -10.77 10.62
CA PRO A 299 -10.83 -12.00 11.02
C PRO A 299 -12.26 -11.72 11.52
N ALA A 300 -13.26 -12.04 10.70
CA ALA A 300 -14.66 -11.99 11.12
C ALA A 300 -14.90 -12.85 12.37
N ASN A 301 -15.52 -12.25 13.39
CA ASN A 301 -15.93 -12.94 14.61
C ASN A 301 -17.20 -13.77 14.35
N GLN A 302 -17.14 -15.07 14.64
CA GLN A 302 -18.30 -15.96 14.56
C GLN A 302 -18.75 -16.31 15.97
N PRO A 303 -20.01 -16.01 16.36
CA PRO A 303 -20.47 -16.26 17.73
C PRO A 303 -20.42 -17.75 18.08
N LEU A 304 -20.20 -18.05 19.36
CA LEU A 304 -20.43 -19.39 19.90
C LEU A 304 -21.94 -19.64 19.93
N ILE A 305 -22.33 -20.83 19.47
CA ILE A 305 -23.74 -21.23 19.39
C ILE A 305 -23.96 -22.37 20.38
N GLY A 306 -24.97 -22.21 21.23
CA GLY A 306 -25.43 -23.20 22.19
C GLY A 306 -25.78 -22.57 23.54
N ASP A 307 -26.65 -23.25 24.29
CA ASP A 307 -27.21 -22.79 25.58
C ASP A 307 -27.00 -23.84 26.68
N SER A 308 -25.95 -24.67 26.53
CA SER A 308 -25.63 -25.70 27.51
C SER A 308 -24.63 -25.16 28.55
N ASP A 309 -24.67 -25.70 29.77
CA ASP A 309 -23.68 -25.41 30.83
C ASP A 309 -22.23 -25.59 30.34
N ARG A 310 -22.03 -26.43 29.31
CA ARG A 310 -20.74 -26.65 28.65
C ARG A 310 -20.28 -25.47 27.80
N VAL A 311 -21.18 -24.72 27.18
CA VAL A 311 -20.83 -23.51 26.43
C VAL A 311 -20.34 -22.44 27.39
N HIS A 312 -20.98 -22.27 28.54
CA HIS A 312 -20.49 -21.36 29.58
C HIS A 312 -19.10 -21.77 30.11
N GLN A 313 -18.87 -23.05 30.39
CA GLN A 313 -17.54 -23.55 30.75
C GLN A 313 -16.50 -23.32 29.64
N LEU A 314 -16.91 -23.45 28.37
CA LEU A 314 -16.04 -23.17 27.23
C LEU A 314 -15.72 -21.67 27.12
N GLU A 315 -16.68 -20.78 27.37
CA GLU A 315 -16.47 -19.34 27.37
C GLU A 315 -15.50 -18.88 28.47
N GLU A 316 -15.57 -19.51 29.65
CA GLU A 316 -14.59 -19.29 30.73
C GLU A 316 -13.19 -19.73 30.31
N LYS A 317 -13.05 -20.94 29.72
CA LYS A 317 -11.76 -21.42 29.19
C LYS A 317 -11.21 -20.54 28.08
N ILE A 318 -12.06 -20.06 27.17
CA ILE A 318 -11.68 -19.10 26.13
C ILE A 318 -11.21 -17.79 26.75
N GLY A 319 -11.87 -17.32 27.81
CA GLY A 319 -11.46 -16.12 28.54
C GLY A 319 -10.10 -16.28 29.21
N HIS A 320 -9.85 -17.44 29.83
CA HIS A 320 -8.55 -17.76 30.42
C HIS A 320 -7.45 -17.82 29.35
N ALA A 321 -7.67 -18.59 28.29
CA ALA A 321 -6.74 -18.69 27.17
C ALA A 321 -6.45 -17.35 26.48
N ALA A 322 -7.43 -16.46 26.40
CA ALA A 322 -7.20 -15.13 25.84
C ALA A 322 -6.29 -14.27 26.74
N ALA A 323 -6.34 -14.47 28.06
CA ALA A 323 -5.60 -13.69 29.04
C ALA A 323 -4.16 -14.19 29.29
N THR A 324 -3.84 -15.43 28.94
CA THR A 324 -2.52 -16.06 29.15
C THR A 324 -1.64 -15.98 27.90
N ASP A 325 -0.32 -15.84 28.08
CA ASP A 325 0.69 -15.97 27.01
C ASP A 325 1.04 -17.43 26.68
N GLU A 326 0.50 -18.36 27.45
CA GLU A 326 0.68 -19.80 27.28
C GLU A 326 0.14 -20.26 25.93
N MET A 327 0.71 -21.33 25.39
CA MET A 327 0.21 -21.95 24.18
C MET A 327 -1.09 -22.69 24.50
N THR A 328 -2.13 -22.48 23.70
CA THR A 328 -3.42 -23.15 23.92
C THR A 328 -3.62 -24.25 22.89
N CYS A 329 -3.90 -25.45 23.37
CA CYS A 329 -4.17 -26.60 22.52
C CYS A 329 -5.68 -26.91 22.50
N ILE A 330 -6.27 -26.96 21.31
CA ILE A 330 -7.68 -27.26 21.11
C ILE A 330 -7.81 -28.65 20.46
N VAL A 331 -8.42 -29.57 21.20
CA VAL A 331 -8.55 -30.98 20.84
C VAL A 331 -10.01 -31.28 20.53
N GLY A 332 -10.26 -32.09 19.50
CA GLY A 332 -11.58 -32.64 19.25
C GLY A 332 -11.74 -33.09 17.81
N GLU A 333 -12.75 -33.90 17.54
CA GLU A 333 -12.96 -34.49 16.21
C GLU A 333 -13.07 -33.44 15.09
N LYS A 334 -12.86 -33.88 13.85
CA LYS A 334 -13.09 -33.04 12.68
C LYS A 334 -14.52 -32.48 12.68
N GLY A 335 -14.63 -31.16 12.48
CA GLY A 335 -15.93 -30.49 12.39
C GLY A 335 -16.59 -30.11 13.72
N THR A 336 -15.89 -30.22 14.86
CA THR A 336 -16.42 -29.80 16.18
C THR A 336 -16.44 -28.28 16.41
N GLY A 337 -15.80 -27.49 15.55
CA GLY A 337 -15.71 -26.02 15.70
C GLY A 337 -14.40 -25.52 16.30
N LYS A 338 -13.34 -26.32 16.32
CA LYS A 338 -12.00 -25.95 16.83
C LYS A 338 -11.51 -24.57 16.34
N PHE A 339 -11.65 -24.31 15.04
CA PHE A 339 -11.22 -23.03 14.45
C PHE A 339 -12.07 -21.83 14.89
N THR A 340 -13.37 -22.04 15.14
CA THR A 340 -14.25 -21.00 15.68
C THR A 340 -13.84 -20.64 17.10
N VAL A 341 -13.51 -21.63 17.93
CA VAL A 341 -12.98 -21.41 19.29
C VAL A 341 -11.65 -20.65 19.25
N ALA A 342 -10.75 -21.02 18.34
CA ALA A 342 -9.48 -20.31 18.15
C ALA A 342 -9.68 -18.83 17.78
N LYS A 343 -10.64 -18.55 16.88
CA LYS A 343 -11.02 -17.16 16.52
C LYS A 343 -11.62 -16.39 17.70
N GLN A 344 -12.39 -17.05 18.57
CA GLN A 344 -12.92 -16.42 19.78
C GLN A 344 -11.82 -16.02 20.77
N ILE A 345 -10.81 -16.88 20.96
CA ILE A 345 -9.64 -16.57 21.77
C ILE A 345 -8.89 -15.37 21.18
N HIS A 346 -8.68 -15.35 19.87
CA HIS A 346 -8.08 -14.22 19.17
C HIS A 346 -8.87 -12.92 19.39
N PHE A 347 -10.18 -12.94 19.14
CA PHE A 347 -11.03 -11.76 19.24
C PHE A 347 -11.10 -11.21 20.66
N LYS A 348 -11.22 -12.09 21.68
CA LYS A 348 -11.17 -11.65 23.09
C LYS A 348 -9.84 -10.99 23.47
N ARG A 349 -8.74 -11.35 22.80
CA ARG A 349 -7.40 -10.83 23.11
C ARG A 349 -7.01 -9.60 22.29
N PHE A 350 -7.34 -9.58 20.99
CA PHE A 350 -6.85 -8.60 20.03
C PHE A 350 -7.96 -7.86 19.25
N ASP A 351 -9.23 -8.15 19.53
CA ASP A 351 -10.39 -7.64 18.78
C ASP A 351 -10.24 -7.92 17.27
N GLN A 352 -10.52 -6.95 16.40
CA GLN A 352 -10.28 -7.03 14.93
C GLN A 352 -8.96 -6.37 14.51
N THR A 353 -8.11 -5.98 15.46
CA THR A 353 -6.98 -5.07 15.20
C THR A 353 -5.69 -5.78 14.81
N ALA A 354 -5.60 -7.10 15.04
CA ALA A 354 -4.41 -7.90 14.79
C ALA A 354 -4.68 -9.05 13.81
N PRO A 355 -3.68 -9.48 13.03
CA PRO A 355 -3.86 -10.57 12.08
C PRO A 355 -3.90 -11.95 12.76
N ILE A 356 -4.52 -12.90 12.06
CA ILE A 356 -4.41 -14.35 12.33
C ILE A 356 -3.53 -14.98 11.26
N VAL A 357 -2.44 -15.63 11.64
CA VAL A 357 -1.64 -16.47 10.75
C VAL A 357 -2.08 -17.91 10.90
N GLU A 358 -2.52 -18.52 9.81
CA GLU A 358 -2.98 -19.90 9.75
C GLU A 358 -1.91 -20.76 9.06
N ILE A 359 -1.46 -21.80 9.76
CA ILE A 359 -0.51 -22.80 9.27
C ILE A 359 -1.28 -24.11 9.03
N HIS A 360 -1.23 -24.64 7.81
CA HIS A 360 -1.86 -25.90 7.44
C HIS A 360 -0.88 -27.06 7.66
N GLY A 361 -1.01 -27.75 8.79
CA GLY A 361 -0.11 -28.83 9.20
C GLY A 361 0.01 -29.96 8.18
N SER A 362 -1.08 -30.31 7.47
CA SER A 362 -1.07 -31.33 6.42
C SER A 362 -0.16 -31.01 5.21
N LEU A 363 0.28 -29.75 5.09
CA LEU A 363 1.15 -29.27 4.01
C LEU A 363 2.49 -28.73 4.53
N PHE A 364 2.69 -28.71 5.85
CA PHE A 364 3.84 -28.06 6.45
C PHE A 364 5.07 -28.97 6.42
N THR A 365 6.18 -28.44 5.90
CA THR A 365 7.45 -29.17 5.73
C THR A 365 8.63 -28.31 6.18
N ASN A 366 9.83 -28.87 6.22
CA ASN A 366 11.05 -28.13 6.57
C ASN A 366 11.30 -26.89 5.68
N GLU A 367 10.91 -26.95 4.40
CA GLU A 367 11.03 -25.81 3.48
C GLU A 367 10.11 -24.64 3.86
N SER A 368 9.08 -24.91 4.66
CA SER A 368 8.12 -23.89 5.11
C SER A 368 8.67 -23.01 6.22
N PHE A 369 9.78 -23.40 6.88
CA PHE A 369 10.34 -22.64 8.01
C PHE A 369 10.87 -21.26 7.62
N THR A 370 11.59 -21.15 6.50
CA THR A 370 12.10 -19.86 6.02
C THR A 370 10.96 -18.87 5.84
N TYR A 371 9.86 -19.34 5.27
CA TYR A 371 8.68 -18.51 5.03
C TYR A 371 7.93 -18.15 6.33
N LEU A 372 7.84 -19.11 7.25
CA LEU A 372 7.28 -18.88 8.58
C LEU A 372 8.09 -17.79 9.31
N GLU A 373 9.42 -17.84 9.29
CA GLU A 373 10.28 -16.83 9.92
C GLU A 373 10.03 -15.42 9.37
N GLU A 374 9.92 -15.27 8.05
CA GLU A 374 9.63 -13.96 7.42
C GLU A 374 8.32 -13.35 7.93
N ILE A 375 7.25 -14.16 8.02
CA ILE A 375 5.97 -13.70 8.56
C ILE A 375 6.07 -13.40 10.06
N LEU A 376 6.73 -14.27 10.82
CA LEU A 376 6.84 -14.09 12.27
C LEU A 376 7.66 -12.84 12.63
N HIS A 377 8.68 -12.49 11.84
CA HIS A 377 9.46 -11.26 12.02
C HIS A 377 8.65 -9.99 11.73
N SER A 378 7.66 -10.04 10.85
CA SER A 378 6.80 -8.89 10.57
C SER A 378 5.64 -8.70 11.57
N LEU A 379 5.32 -9.75 12.35
CA LEU A 379 4.26 -9.72 13.35
C LEU A 379 4.68 -8.96 14.62
N THR A 380 4.06 -7.80 14.85
CA THR A 380 4.20 -7.05 16.12
C THR A 380 3.27 -7.58 17.22
N SER A 381 2.07 -8.04 16.83
CA SER A 381 1.05 -8.68 17.66
C SER A 381 0.10 -9.49 16.78
N GLY A 382 -0.51 -10.56 17.31
CA GLY A 382 -1.50 -11.35 16.57
C GLY A 382 -1.64 -12.77 17.11
N THR A 383 -2.31 -13.63 16.33
CA THR A 383 -2.47 -15.05 16.67
C THR A 383 -1.92 -15.95 15.59
N VAL A 384 -1.14 -16.95 15.97
CA VAL A 384 -0.71 -18.04 15.09
C VAL A 384 -1.55 -19.27 15.41
N ILE A 385 -2.22 -19.81 14.40
CA ILE A 385 -3.07 -21.01 14.48
C ILE A 385 -2.45 -22.11 13.63
N VAL A 386 -2.06 -23.21 14.26
CA VAL A 386 -1.59 -24.41 13.54
C VAL A 386 -2.75 -25.39 13.42
N LYS A 387 -3.24 -25.59 12.19
CA LYS A 387 -4.30 -26.56 11.90
C LYS A 387 -3.72 -27.95 11.72
N ASN A 388 -4.30 -28.94 12.38
CA ASN A 388 -3.93 -30.34 12.23
C ASN A 388 -2.43 -30.57 12.49
N ILE A 389 -1.95 -30.12 13.65
CA ILE A 389 -0.54 -30.30 14.04
C ILE A 389 -0.16 -31.78 14.18
N ASP A 390 -1.15 -32.64 14.45
CA ASP A 390 -1.06 -34.10 14.49
C ASP A 390 -0.70 -34.74 13.14
N LEU A 391 -0.88 -34.01 12.03
CA LEU A 391 -0.52 -34.50 10.69
C LEU A 391 0.91 -34.13 10.27
N ILE A 392 1.63 -33.34 11.07
CA ILE A 392 3.02 -32.98 10.84
C ILE A 392 3.92 -34.12 11.34
N SER A 393 5.01 -34.42 10.63
CA SER A 393 5.98 -35.42 11.11
C SER A 393 6.61 -34.97 12.43
N SER A 394 6.83 -35.91 13.36
CA SER A 394 7.25 -35.59 14.73
C SER A 394 8.52 -34.73 14.84
N ASP A 395 9.48 -34.89 13.94
CA ASP A 395 10.70 -34.07 13.92
C ASP A 395 10.41 -32.62 13.54
N VAL A 396 9.57 -32.39 12.52
CA VAL A 396 9.16 -31.05 12.07
C VAL A 396 8.22 -30.41 13.10
N GLN A 397 7.37 -31.22 13.73
CA GLN A 397 6.46 -30.80 14.79
C GLN A 397 7.22 -30.22 15.98
N ARG A 398 8.28 -30.90 16.46
CA ARG A 398 9.15 -30.41 17.55
C ARG A 398 9.81 -29.09 17.19
N ASP A 399 10.39 -28.99 16.00
CA ASP A 399 11.07 -27.78 15.54
C ASP A 399 10.09 -26.60 15.44
N LEU A 400 8.87 -26.85 14.96
CA LEU A 400 7.81 -25.85 14.87
C LEU A 400 7.42 -25.34 16.26
N ILE A 401 7.11 -26.24 17.20
CA ILE A 401 6.73 -25.87 18.57
C ILE A 401 7.84 -25.08 19.25
N TYR A 402 9.10 -25.51 19.11
CA TYR A 402 10.26 -24.81 19.67
C TYR A 402 10.39 -23.38 19.13
N ARG A 403 10.27 -23.20 17.81
CA ARG A 403 10.34 -21.87 17.18
C ARG A 403 9.19 -20.97 17.61
N LEU A 404 7.99 -21.55 17.75
CA LEU A 404 6.80 -20.86 18.22
C LEU A 404 6.93 -20.44 19.69
N THR A 405 7.46 -21.28 20.57
CA THR A 405 7.65 -20.96 22.00
C THR A 405 8.64 -19.81 22.23
N VAL A 406 9.61 -19.62 21.34
CA VAL A 406 10.54 -18.48 21.41
C VAL A 406 9.84 -17.12 21.17
N LEU A 407 8.64 -17.10 20.58
CA LEU A 407 7.90 -15.88 20.20
C LEU A 407 6.98 -15.32 21.32
N SER A 408 7.13 -15.82 22.54
CA SER A 408 6.08 -15.91 23.57
C SER A 408 5.76 -14.66 24.41
N LYS A 409 5.90 -13.44 23.88
CA LYS A 409 5.50 -12.24 24.66
C LYS A 409 4.46 -11.32 24.02
N ARG A 410 4.13 -11.52 22.73
CA ARG A 410 3.20 -10.63 22.00
C ARG A 410 2.25 -11.34 21.04
N ILE A 411 2.47 -12.63 20.79
CA ILE A 411 1.71 -13.45 19.83
C ILE A 411 1.02 -14.56 20.60
N LYS A 412 -0.28 -14.75 20.40
CA LYS A 412 -1.01 -15.91 20.95
C LYS A 412 -0.84 -17.10 20.03
N ILE A 413 -0.50 -18.26 20.58
CA ILE A 413 -0.25 -19.47 19.81
C ILE A 413 -1.35 -20.47 20.13
N ILE A 414 -2.00 -20.98 19.08
CA ILE A 414 -3.11 -21.92 19.20
C ILE A 414 -2.85 -23.12 18.31
N LEU A 415 -2.84 -24.30 18.91
CA LEU A 415 -2.67 -25.58 18.21
C LEU A 415 -4.02 -26.26 18.07
N LEU A 416 -4.36 -26.76 16.87
CA LEU A 416 -5.57 -27.54 16.65
C LEU A 416 -5.20 -28.97 16.29
N GLN A 417 -5.73 -29.93 17.06
CA GLN A 417 -5.52 -31.36 16.84
C GLN A 417 -6.83 -32.15 16.90
N GLU A 418 -6.87 -33.32 16.27
CA GLU A 418 -8.06 -34.19 16.28
C GLU A 418 -8.12 -35.10 17.51
N GLU A 419 -7.02 -35.77 17.84
CA GLU A 419 -6.89 -36.64 19.01
C GLU A 419 -5.59 -36.33 19.77
N LEU A 420 -5.56 -36.64 21.06
CA LEU A 420 -4.36 -36.53 21.89
C LEU A 420 -3.56 -37.84 21.75
N LEU A 421 -2.40 -37.80 21.10
CA LEU A 421 -1.51 -38.96 21.00
C LEU A 421 -0.53 -38.97 22.18
N GLU A 422 -0.37 -40.11 22.87
CA GLU A 422 0.55 -40.26 24.01
C GLU A 422 2.03 -40.02 23.66
N THR A 423 2.39 -40.03 22.37
CA THR A 423 3.77 -39.88 21.86
C THR A 423 4.02 -38.55 21.15
N ASP A 424 3.06 -37.62 21.14
CA ASP A 424 3.20 -36.37 20.40
C ASP A 424 3.98 -35.33 21.20
N ALA A 425 4.87 -34.62 20.51
CA ALA A 425 5.70 -33.56 21.09
C ALA A 425 4.87 -32.39 21.67
N VAL A 426 3.59 -32.31 21.32
CA VAL A 426 2.63 -31.35 21.87
C VAL A 426 2.41 -31.59 23.37
N SER A 427 2.42 -32.85 23.81
CA SER A 427 2.17 -33.22 25.21
C SER A 427 3.24 -32.73 26.19
N ASP A 428 4.46 -32.43 25.70
CA ASP A 428 5.56 -31.90 26.49
C ASP A 428 5.48 -30.38 26.72
N TYR A 429 4.60 -29.67 25.98
CA TYR A 429 4.47 -28.20 25.98
C TYR A 429 3.02 -27.72 26.22
N ASP A 430 2.14 -28.61 26.67
CA ASP A 430 0.71 -28.34 26.88
C ASP A 430 0.44 -27.68 28.25
N ASP A 431 0.48 -26.36 28.30
CA ASP A 431 0.09 -25.60 29.50
C ASP A 431 -1.45 -25.44 29.61
N GLU A 432 -2.17 -25.31 28.49
CA GLU A 432 -3.63 -25.10 28.49
C GLU A 432 -4.39 -25.88 27.39
N ILE A 433 -5.14 -26.92 27.77
CA ILE A 433 -5.90 -27.79 26.84
C ILE A 433 -7.42 -27.53 26.90
N ILE A 434 -8.02 -27.27 25.73
CA ILE A 434 -9.47 -27.14 25.52
C ILE A 434 -9.98 -28.32 24.70
N TYR A 435 -10.72 -29.22 25.36
CA TYR A 435 -11.41 -30.32 24.70
C TYR A 435 -12.79 -29.91 24.19
N LEU A 436 -13.03 -30.15 22.90
CA LEU A 436 -14.32 -29.96 22.25
C LEU A 436 -14.99 -31.32 21.99
N PRO A 437 -16.09 -31.63 22.71
CA PRO A 437 -16.78 -32.89 22.53
C PRO A 437 -17.45 -32.94 21.14
N PRO A 438 -17.60 -34.15 20.59
CA PRO A 438 -18.36 -34.36 19.37
C PRO A 438 -19.84 -33.98 19.57
N LEU A 439 -20.50 -33.61 18.47
CA LEU A 439 -21.87 -33.09 18.48
C LEU A 439 -22.87 -34.06 19.15
N ARG A 440 -22.65 -35.37 19.02
CA ARG A 440 -23.46 -36.43 19.66
C ARG A 440 -23.46 -36.40 21.19
N GLU A 441 -22.42 -35.82 21.81
CA GLU A 441 -22.32 -35.69 23.27
C GLU A 441 -22.93 -34.38 23.78
N ARG A 442 -23.21 -33.42 22.88
CA ARG A 442 -23.82 -32.11 23.16
C ARG A 442 -25.13 -31.91 22.42
N LYS A 443 -26.04 -32.88 22.60
CA LYS A 443 -27.34 -32.92 21.91
C LYS A 443 -28.20 -31.66 22.09
N LYS A 444 -28.09 -30.98 23.24
CA LYS A 444 -28.81 -29.72 23.50
C LYS A 444 -28.43 -28.60 22.53
N ASP A 445 -27.18 -28.59 22.05
CA ASP A 445 -26.69 -27.55 21.14
C ASP A 445 -27.17 -27.78 19.70
N ILE A 446 -27.60 -28.99 19.35
CA ILE A 446 -28.05 -29.35 17.98
C ILE A 446 -29.19 -28.44 17.52
N LEU A 447 -30.17 -28.17 18.40
CA LEU A 447 -31.31 -27.31 18.07
C LEU A 447 -30.85 -25.86 17.83
N ALA A 448 -29.99 -25.33 18.69
CA ALA A 448 -29.43 -23.99 18.51
C ALA A 448 -28.65 -23.84 17.19
N PHE A 449 -27.88 -24.86 16.80
CA PHE A 449 -27.21 -24.88 15.49
C PHE A 449 -28.20 -24.92 14.32
N ILE A 450 -29.30 -25.68 14.44
CA ILE A 450 -30.34 -25.73 13.41
C ILE A 450 -30.97 -24.34 13.22
N ASP A 451 -31.37 -23.68 14.31
CA ASP A 451 -31.99 -22.35 14.26
C ASP A 451 -31.04 -21.31 13.66
N TYR A 452 -29.76 -21.37 14.05
CA TYR A 452 -28.72 -20.53 13.48
C TYR A 452 -28.57 -20.74 11.96
N PHE A 453 -28.49 -21.99 11.50
CA PHE A 453 -28.34 -22.29 10.07
C PHE A 453 -29.59 -21.94 9.26
N LEU A 454 -30.80 -22.10 9.81
CA LEU A 454 -32.03 -21.65 9.14
C LEU A 454 -32.04 -20.13 8.96
N THR A 455 -31.62 -19.38 9.98
CA THR A 455 -31.49 -17.92 9.91
C THR A 455 -30.48 -17.50 8.83
N GLU A 456 -29.33 -18.16 8.76
CA GLU A 456 -28.32 -17.93 7.70
C GLU A 456 -28.92 -18.17 6.29
N MET A 457 -29.72 -19.24 6.13
CA MET A 457 -30.35 -19.55 4.84
C MET A 457 -31.48 -18.60 4.44
N HIS A 458 -32.20 -18.01 5.40
CA HIS A 458 -33.17 -16.93 5.11
C HIS A 458 -32.49 -15.75 4.42
N MET A 459 -31.32 -15.35 4.94
CA MET A 459 -30.54 -14.25 4.37
C MET A 459 -29.93 -14.58 3.00
N GLU A 460 -29.41 -15.80 2.82
CA GLU A 460 -28.73 -16.19 1.58
C GLU A 460 -29.68 -16.57 0.43
N LYS A 461 -30.84 -17.18 0.73
CA LYS A 461 -31.68 -17.85 -0.28
C LYS A 461 -33.16 -17.45 -0.23
N GLY A 462 -33.57 -16.58 0.70
CA GLY A 462 -34.98 -16.20 0.85
C GLY A 462 -35.90 -17.36 1.22
N SER A 463 -35.38 -18.37 1.94
CA SER A 463 -36.21 -19.47 2.45
C SER A 463 -37.24 -18.94 3.44
N GLU A 464 -38.43 -19.55 3.46
CA GLU A 464 -39.52 -19.23 4.40
C GLU A 464 -39.56 -20.21 5.60
N THR A 465 -38.57 -21.09 5.75
CA THR A 465 -38.57 -22.15 6.77
C THR A 465 -38.24 -21.62 8.17
N VAL A 466 -39.26 -21.37 8.97
CA VAL A 466 -39.19 -20.80 10.33
C VAL A 466 -38.57 -21.74 11.37
N GLY A 467 -38.69 -23.06 11.22
CA GLY A 467 -38.17 -23.99 12.23
C GLY A 467 -38.35 -25.48 11.92
N VAL A 468 -38.11 -26.32 12.93
CA VAL A 468 -38.28 -27.78 12.86
C VAL A 468 -39.36 -28.21 13.84
N ASN A 469 -40.28 -29.08 13.40
CA ASN A 469 -41.32 -29.62 14.28
C ASN A 469 -40.73 -30.56 15.35
N ASP A 470 -41.33 -30.61 16.55
CA ASP A 470 -40.81 -31.37 17.70
C ASP A 470 -40.47 -32.83 17.39
N GLN A 471 -41.32 -33.51 16.62
CA GLN A 471 -41.10 -34.91 16.21
C GLN A 471 -39.91 -35.04 15.25
N ALA A 472 -39.72 -34.08 14.35
CA ALA A 472 -38.59 -34.04 13.43
C ALA A 472 -37.29 -33.68 14.17
N ALA A 473 -37.36 -32.78 15.14
CA ALA A 473 -36.26 -32.42 16.03
C ALA A 473 -35.77 -33.63 16.84
N GLN A 474 -36.69 -34.46 17.36
CA GLN A 474 -36.32 -35.71 18.04
C GLN A 474 -35.53 -36.68 17.15
N CYS A 475 -35.90 -36.80 15.86
CA CYS A 475 -35.14 -37.61 14.91
C CYS A 475 -33.71 -37.08 14.71
N LEU A 476 -33.53 -35.76 14.62
CA LEU A 476 -32.22 -35.13 14.47
C LEU A 476 -31.37 -35.25 15.74
N LEU A 477 -31.98 -35.22 16.93
CA LEU A 477 -31.29 -35.42 18.22
C LEU A 477 -30.82 -36.86 18.46
N GLN A 478 -31.45 -37.84 17.82
CA GLN A 478 -31.11 -39.26 17.95
C GLN A 478 -29.95 -39.69 17.04
N TYR A 479 -29.62 -38.90 16.01
CA TYR A 479 -28.55 -39.23 15.09
C TYR A 479 -27.15 -38.92 15.67
N ASP A 480 -26.15 -39.70 15.27
CA ASP A 480 -24.80 -39.67 15.84
C ASP A 480 -23.88 -38.59 15.25
N TRP A 481 -24.28 -37.92 14.16
CA TRP A 481 -23.56 -36.81 13.52
C TRP A 481 -22.03 -37.02 13.45
N LYS A 482 -21.58 -38.07 12.77
CA LYS A 482 -20.16 -38.44 12.67
C LYS A 482 -19.30 -37.35 12.01
N GLY A 483 -19.89 -36.50 11.17
CA GLY A 483 -19.24 -35.33 10.58
C GLY A 483 -19.47 -34.03 11.35
N ASN A 484 -20.01 -34.10 12.58
CA ASN A 484 -20.23 -32.98 13.50
C ASN A 484 -20.99 -31.81 12.86
N ILE A 485 -20.57 -30.56 13.13
CA ILE A 485 -21.26 -29.34 12.70
C ILE A 485 -21.34 -29.22 11.16
N PRO A 486 -20.27 -29.51 10.38
CA PRO A 486 -20.35 -29.51 8.92
C PRO A 486 -21.41 -30.45 8.34
N GLU A 487 -21.55 -31.67 8.89
CA GLU A 487 -22.59 -32.61 8.48
C GLU A 487 -23.97 -32.04 8.80
N LEU A 488 -24.20 -31.58 10.03
CA LEU A 488 -25.46 -30.97 10.44
C LEU A 488 -25.84 -29.80 9.52
N ARG A 489 -24.90 -28.88 9.24
CA ARG A 489 -25.13 -27.73 8.37
C ARG A 489 -25.55 -28.16 6.95
N ALA A 490 -24.88 -29.16 6.39
CA ALA A 490 -25.22 -29.69 5.07
C ALA A 490 -26.62 -30.30 5.04
N VAL A 491 -26.99 -31.05 6.08
CA VAL A 491 -28.32 -31.65 6.23
C VAL A 491 -29.40 -30.58 6.39
N VAL A 492 -29.22 -29.60 7.27
CA VAL A 492 -30.18 -28.50 7.45
C VAL A 492 -30.37 -27.71 6.16
N LYS A 493 -29.28 -27.45 5.41
CA LYS A 493 -29.35 -26.78 4.11
C LYS A 493 -30.16 -27.57 3.08
N GLN A 494 -30.03 -28.90 3.07
CA GLN A 494 -30.86 -29.77 2.23
C GLN A 494 -32.32 -29.79 2.69
N LEU A 495 -32.57 -29.88 3.99
CA LEU A 495 -33.92 -29.89 4.55
C LEU A 495 -34.67 -28.58 4.27
N SER A 496 -34.02 -27.43 4.46
CA SER A 496 -34.58 -26.11 4.12
C SER A 496 -34.88 -25.96 2.63
N SER A 497 -34.10 -26.61 1.74
CA SER A 497 -34.38 -26.61 0.29
C SER A 497 -35.51 -27.56 -0.12
N LEU A 498 -35.84 -28.55 0.71
CA LEU A 498 -36.86 -29.58 0.45
C LEU A 498 -38.19 -29.29 1.14
N ALA A 499 -38.19 -28.43 2.16
CA ALA A 499 -39.37 -28.07 2.92
C ALA A 499 -40.38 -27.34 2.03
N ASN A 500 -41.61 -27.86 1.94
CA ASN A 500 -42.71 -27.25 1.19
C ASN A 500 -43.60 -26.38 2.09
N GLY A 501 -43.03 -25.75 3.13
CA GLY A 501 -43.76 -24.93 4.11
C GLY A 501 -42.86 -24.30 5.17
N TYR A 502 -43.47 -23.68 6.18
CA TYR A 502 -42.77 -22.96 7.25
C TYR A 502 -42.00 -23.85 8.24
N TYR A 503 -42.28 -25.16 8.31
CA TYR A 503 -41.63 -26.07 9.24
C TYR A 503 -41.09 -27.31 8.53
N ILE A 504 -39.94 -27.81 9.01
CA ILE A 504 -39.38 -29.10 8.57
C ILE A 504 -40.10 -30.23 9.30
N ASP A 505 -40.69 -31.13 8.52
CA ASP A 505 -41.45 -32.28 9.00
C ASP A 505 -40.66 -33.60 8.94
N VAL A 506 -41.15 -34.60 9.70
CA VAL A 506 -40.56 -35.95 9.82
C VAL A 506 -40.32 -36.65 8.46
N PRO A 507 -41.21 -36.57 7.45
CA PRO A 507 -40.98 -37.20 6.15
C PRO A 507 -39.77 -36.61 5.42
N ASP A 508 -39.49 -35.32 5.58
CA ASP A 508 -38.38 -34.66 4.90
C ASP A 508 -37.05 -34.98 5.58
N VAL A 509 -37.04 -35.04 6.92
CA VAL A 509 -35.91 -35.58 7.68
C VAL A 509 -35.61 -37.01 7.25
N ASN A 510 -36.60 -37.91 7.24
CA ASN A 510 -36.38 -39.31 6.87
C ASN A 510 -35.85 -39.48 5.44
N LYS A 511 -36.31 -38.67 4.47
CA LYS A 511 -35.79 -38.70 3.09
C LYS A 511 -34.28 -38.38 3.03
N VAL A 512 -33.85 -37.36 3.77
CA VAL A 512 -32.44 -36.93 3.78
C VAL A 512 -31.58 -37.92 4.57
N MET A 513 -32.04 -38.35 5.74
CA MET A 513 -31.33 -39.31 6.59
C MET A 513 -31.16 -40.70 5.94
N ASN A 514 -32.16 -41.17 5.18
CA ASN A 514 -32.04 -42.42 4.42
C ASN A 514 -31.01 -42.34 3.29
N LYS A 515 -30.87 -41.17 2.64
CA LYS A 515 -29.84 -40.95 1.62
C LYS A 515 -28.43 -40.90 2.22
N LEU A 516 -28.27 -40.26 3.39
CA LEU A 516 -27.00 -40.23 4.12
C LEU A 516 -26.58 -41.63 4.59
N SER A 517 -27.54 -42.41 5.09
CA SER A 517 -27.31 -43.81 5.50
C SER A 517 -26.96 -44.71 4.32
N ALA A 518 -27.57 -44.49 3.14
CA ALA A 518 -27.22 -45.19 1.91
C ALA A 518 -25.84 -44.81 1.36
N SER A 519 -25.42 -43.55 1.53
CA SER A 519 -24.08 -43.05 1.19
C SER A 519 -23.00 -43.62 2.11
N ASN A 520 -23.27 -43.70 3.42
CA ASN A 520 -22.33 -44.24 4.42
C ASN A 520 -22.18 -45.77 4.35
N ASN A 521 -23.16 -46.47 3.76
CA ASN A 521 -23.10 -47.93 3.50
C ASN A 521 -22.47 -48.30 2.14
N SER A 522 -21.78 -47.36 1.48
CA SER A 522 -21.00 -47.65 0.26
C SER A 522 -19.72 -48.47 0.52
N VAL A 523 -19.39 -48.73 1.78
CA VAL A 523 -18.51 -49.85 2.17
C VAL A 523 -19.39 -50.98 2.72
N LYS A 524 -20.12 -51.68 1.85
CA LYS A 524 -20.32 -53.10 2.14
C LYS A 524 -18.92 -53.73 2.10
N PRO A 525 -18.49 -54.51 3.11
CA PRO A 525 -17.41 -55.46 2.87
C PRO A 525 -17.84 -56.25 1.63
N LEU A 526 -16.95 -56.47 0.65
CA LEU A 526 -17.23 -57.51 -0.35
C LEU A 526 -17.61 -58.75 0.46
N ALA A 527 -18.85 -59.21 0.33
CA ALA A 527 -19.19 -60.53 0.80
C ALA A 527 -18.22 -61.45 0.04
N MET A 528 -17.20 -61.97 0.72
CA MET A 528 -16.25 -62.92 0.16
C MET A 528 -16.94 -64.27 0.01
N GLU A 529 -18.05 -64.29 -0.71
CA GLU A 529 -18.79 -65.49 -1.06
C GLU A 529 -18.71 -65.64 -2.57
N GLY A 530 -17.94 -66.65 -3.00
CA GLY A 530 -17.67 -66.94 -4.41
C GLY A 530 -16.28 -67.52 -4.61
N THR A 531 -16.06 -68.06 -5.79
CA THR A 531 -14.74 -68.53 -6.23
C THR A 531 -13.82 -67.33 -6.48
N LEU A 532 -12.50 -67.55 -6.39
CA LEU A 532 -11.49 -66.51 -6.58
C LEU A 532 -11.63 -65.78 -7.93
N LYS A 533 -12.16 -66.46 -8.97
CA LYS A 533 -12.47 -65.89 -10.29
C LYS A 533 -13.62 -64.87 -10.24
N GLU A 534 -14.64 -65.12 -9.42
CA GLU A 534 -15.83 -64.24 -9.28
C GLU A 534 -15.50 -62.98 -8.49
N ILE A 535 -14.71 -63.12 -7.41
CA ILE A 535 -14.21 -61.98 -6.62
C ILE A 535 -13.33 -61.09 -7.50
N GLU A 536 -12.42 -61.68 -8.29
CA GLU A 536 -11.55 -60.93 -9.18
C GLU A 536 -12.35 -60.16 -10.25
N LYS A 537 -13.41 -60.76 -10.80
CA LYS A 537 -14.31 -60.09 -11.76
C LYS A 537 -15.06 -58.91 -11.14
N GLN A 538 -15.56 -59.06 -9.91
CA GLN A 538 -16.24 -57.98 -9.19
C GLN A 538 -15.29 -56.80 -8.93
N VAL A 539 -14.06 -57.07 -8.49
CA VAL A 539 -13.03 -56.05 -8.27
C VAL A 539 -12.67 -55.33 -9.57
N ILE A 540 -12.48 -56.08 -10.67
CA ILE A 540 -12.21 -55.49 -11.99
C ILE A 540 -13.35 -54.56 -12.43
N GLN A 541 -14.60 -54.96 -12.21
CA GLN A 541 -15.78 -54.21 -12.63
C GLN A 541 -15.99 -52.95 -11.77
N GLN A 542 -15.68 -53.01 -10.48
CA GLN A 542 -15.69 -51.86 -9.59
C GLN A 542 -14.63 -50.82 -10.00
N VAL A 543 -13.38 -51.24 -10.22
CA VAL A 543 -12.30 -50.32 -10.63
C VAL A 543 -12.58 -49.72 -12.02
N LEU A 544 -13.18 -50.47 -12.94
CA LEU A 544 -13.65 -49.93 -14.22
C LEU A 544 -14.74 -48.86 -14.05
N THR A 545 -15.66 -49.05 -13.09
CA THR A 545 -16.72 -48.06 -12.82
C THR A 545 -16.15 -46.79 -12.22
N GLU A 546 -15.22 -46.91 -11.25
CA GLU A 546 -14.53 -45.77 -10.63
C GLU A 546 -13.67 -44.97 -11.64
N GLU A 547 -13.09 -45.65 -12.62
CA GLU A 547 -12.25 -45.03 -13.66
C GLU A 547 -13.06 -44.63 -14.92
N ASN A 548 -14.39 -44.49 -14.83
CA ASN A 548 -15.29 -44.10 -15.93
C ASN A 548 -15.12 -44.98 -17.20
N GLN A 549 -15.01 -46.30 -17.01
CA GLN A 549 -14.75 -47.33 -18.04
C GLN A 549 -13.44 -47.16 -18.82
N ASN A 550 -12.48 -46.39 -18.30
CA ASN A 550 -11.18 -46.25 -18.92
C ASN A 550 -10.27 -47.45 -18.62
N GLN A 551 -10.27 -48.43 -19.53
CA GLN A 551 -9.52 -49.69 -19.40
C GLN A 551 -8.01 -49.49 -19.18
N THR A 552 -7.41 -48.42 -19.72
CA THR A 552 -5.97 -48.16 -19.56
C THR A 552 -5.65 -47.69 -18.13
N LYS A 553 -6.49 -46.81 -17.57
CA LYS A 553 -6.33 -46.36 -16.18
C LYS A 553 -6.67 -47.45 -15.18
N ALA A 554 -7.74 -48.21 -15.44
CA ALA A 554 -8.14 -49.35 -14.62
C ALA A 554 -7.05 -50.44 -14.57
N ALA A 555 -6.43 -50.79 -15.71
CA ALA A 555 -5.34 -51.76 -15.77
C ALA A 555 -4.11 -51.29 -14.95
N LYS A 556 -3.74 -50.01 -15.07
CA LYS A 556 -2.63 -49.42 -14.30
C LYS A 556 -2.90 -49.44 -12.80
N ARG A 557 -4.13 -49.13 -12.38
CA ARG A 557 -4.55 -49.13 -10.97
C ARG A 557 -4.60 -50.54 -10.36
N LEU A 558 -4.97 -51.53 -11.16
CA LEU A 558 -4.97 -52.95 -10.79
C LEU A 558 -3.58 -53.60 -10.87
N GLY A 559 -2.55 -52.89 -11.34
CA GLY A 559 -1.20 -53.41 -11.49
C GLY A 559 -1.05 -54.49 -12.57
N ILE A 560 -1.98 -54.59 -13.52
CA ILE A 560 -1.96 -55.58 -14.60
C ILE A 560 -1.83 -54.92 -15.97
N ASN A 561 -1.34 -55.68 -16.95
CA ASN A 561 -1.24 -55.17 -18.32
C ASN A 561 -2.62 -55.08 -18.98
N ARG A 562 -2.82 -54.09 -19.87
CA ARG A 562 -4.13 -53.84 -20.52
C ARG A 562 -4.65 -55.06 -21.29
N SER A 563 -3.76 -55.83 -21.90
CA SER A 563 -4.08 -57.10 -22.58
C SER A 563 -4.59 -58.18 -21.61
N THR A 564 -4.08 -58.20 -20.38
CA THR A 564 -4.52 -59.12 -19.32
C THR A 564 -5.90 -58.75 -18.79
N LEU A 565 -6.17 -57.46 -18.59
CA LEU A 565 -7.48 -56.95 -18.21
C LEU A 565 -8.54 -57.32 -19.27
N TRP A 566 -8.20 -57.12 -20.55
CA TRP A 566 -9.11 -57.45 -21.66
C TRP A 566 -9.41 -58.96 -21.75
N ARG A 567 -8.42 -59.82 -21.52
CA ARG A 567 -8.62 -61.28 -21.48
C ARG A 567 -9.55 -61.70 -20.33
N LYS A 568 -9.36 -61.13 -19.13
CA LYS A 568 -10.21 -61.40 -17.95
C LYS A 568 -11.65 -60.89 -18.10
N LEU A 569 -11.89 -59.90 -18.96
CA LEU A 569 -13.24 -59.42 -19.29
C LEU A 569 -13.96 -60.29 -20.33
N ARG A 570 -13.22 -61.07 -21.14
CA ARG A 570 -13.76 -61.81 -22.29
C ARG A 570 -13.86 -63.32 -22.06
N ASP A 571 -13.13 -63.88 -21.11
CA ASP A 571 -13.30 -65.26 -20.68
C ASP A 571 -14.58 -65.37 -19.82
N GLU A 572 -15.64 -66.00 -20.36
CA GLU A 572 -16.79 -66.49 -19.58
C GLU A 572 -16.34 -67.60 -18.61
#